data_AF-A0A7S4FNC6-F1
#
_entry.id   AF-A0A7S4FNC6-F1
#
_cell.length_a   1.000
_cell.length_b   1.000
_cell.length_c   1.000
_cell.angle_alpha   90.00
_cell.angle_beta   90.00
_cell.angle_gamma   90.00
#
_symmetry.space_group_name_H-M   'P 1'
#
loop_
_entity.id
_entity.type
_entity.pdbx_description
1 polymer ?
#
loop_
_entity_poly.entity_id
_entity_poly.type
_entity_poly.pdbx_seq_one_letter_code
_entity_poly.pdbx_strand_id
1 'polypeptide(L)'
;GDLEDTDCTRRCDVVCVDMGHILHSAITHARDKHQLLDYVQRKLMTTLEQSSPTERLCLFFDGPAPHAKMILSRKKAARANRPDFDVGRLSKLNLTTGSELMEWIVARVQAFPLPKGLALHVSSAAEPGEAELKLIAWLVRHRRRDGHKRIVIVGDDYDL
;
A
#
# COMPACT_ATOMS: atom_id res chain seq x y z
N GLY A 1 -11.93 -3.86 40.67
CA GLY A 1 -12.60 -2.89 39.80
C GLY A 1 -11.90 -2.98 38.48
N ASP A 2 -12.42 -3.86 37.65
CA ASP A 2 -11.77 -4.49 36.51
C ASP A 2 -11.40 -3.47 35.43
N LEU A 3 -10.11 -3.45 35.07
CA LEU A 3 -9.70 -2.93 33.78
C LEU A 3 -9.75 -4.11 32.83
N GLU A 4 -10.91 -4.24 32.19
CA GLU A 4 -11.14 -5.15 31.08
C GLU A 4 -10.10 -4.90 29.99
N ASP A 5 -9.16 -5.84 29.90
CA ASP A 5 -8.82 -6.59 28.69
C ASP A 5 -9.19 -5.89 27.35
N THR A 6 -8.22 -5.20 26.76
CA THR A 6 -8.22 -4.91 25.32
C THR A 6 -7.23 -5.83 24.61
N ASP A 7 -7.36 -7.14 24.77
CA ASP A 7 -6.93 -8.09 23.76
C ASP A 7 -7.83 -7.92 22.52
N CYS A 8 -7.40 -7.04 21.62
CA CYS A 8 -7.96 -6.97 20.28
C CYS A 8 -6.98 -7.55 19.26
N THR A 9 -6.55 -8.80 19.46
CA THR A 9 -6.23 -9.69 18.33
C THR A 9 -7.51 -10.03 17.57
N ARG A 10 -8.18 -9.00 17.03
CA ARG A 10 -9.44 -9.17 16.28
C ARG A 10 -9.10 -9.78 14.93
N ARG A 11 -9.12 -11.11 14.89
CA ARG A 11 -9.17 -11.89 13.64
C ARG A 11 -10.10 -11.20 12.65
N CYS A 12 -9.57 -10.85 11.50
CA CYS A 12 -10.32 -10.31 10.39
C CYS A 12 -10.37 -11.33 9.25
N ASP A 13 -11.24 -11.09 8.28
CA ASP A 13 -11.32 -11.94 7.09
C ASP A 13 -10.47 -11.33 5.96
N VAL A 14 -10.50 -10.00 5.84
CA VAL A 14 -9.81 -9.26 4.78
C VAL A 14 -9.01 -8.10 5.37
N VAL A 15 -7.78 -7.95 4.90
CA VAL A 15 -6.95 -6.75 5.15
C VAL A 15 -6.77 -6.00 3.84
N CYS A 16 -7.10 -4.71 3.83
CA CYS A 16 -6.88 -3.81 2.72
C CYS A 16 -5.78 -2.82 3.10
N VAL A 17 -4.71 -2.75 2.31
CA VAL A 17 -3.54 -1.91 2.58
C VAL A 17 -3.37 -0.87 1.48
N ASP A 18 -3.31 0.39 1.88
CA ASP A 18 -2.80 1.46 1.04
C ASP A 18 -1.27 1.36 0.97
N MET A 19 -0.75 0.99 -0.20
CA MET A 19 0.69 0.87 -0.43
C MET A 19 1.37 2.22 -0.59
N GLY A 20 0.65 3.26 -0.97
CA GLY A 20 1.16 4.62 -1.07
C GLY A 20 1.82 5.03 0.24
N HIS A 21 1.13 4.89 1.37
CA HIS A 21 1.69 5.20 2.69
C HIS A 21 2.95 4.37 3.01
N ILE A 22 2.89 3.04 2.87
CA ILE A 22 4.01 2.15 3.20
C ILE A 22 5.24 2.50 2.34
N LEU A 23 5.05 2.80 1.06
CA LEU A 23 6.13 3.14 0.14
C LEU A 23 6.73 4.51 0.42
N HIS A 24 5.90 5.51 0.74
CA HIS A 24 6.40 6.82 1.16
C HIS A 24 7.26 6.70 2.43
N SER A 25 6.82 5.91 3.40
CA SER A 25 7.58 5.59 4.62
C SER A 25 8.85 4.79 4.32
N ALA A 26 8.80 3.80 3.41
CA ALA A 26 9.95 2.99 3.06
C ALA A 26 11.06 3.83 2.40
N ILE A 27 10.69 4.74 1.49
CA ILE A 27 11.64 5.60 0.78
C ILE A 27 12.39 6.55 1.70
N THR A 28 11.77 7.05 2.77
CA THR A 28 12.48 7.94 3.71
C THR A 28 13.52 7.19 4.54
N HIS A 29 13.44 5.87 4.65
CA HIS A 29 14.32 5.03 5.47
C HIS A 29 15.31 4.20 4.63
N ALA A 30 15.02 3.95 3.35
CA ALA A 30 15.78 3.01 2.53
C ALA A 30 17.03 3.64 1.89
N ARG A 31 18.17 2.95 2.09
CA ARG A 31 19.47 3.10 1.38
C ARG A 31 19.40 2.81 -0.11
N ASP A 32 18.65 1.76 -0.42
CA ASP A 32 18.70 1.05 -1.70
C ASP A 32 17.39 0.26 -1.92
N LYS A 33 17.28 -0.39 -3.09
CA LYS A 33 16.09 -1.17 -3.47
C LYS A 33 15.83 -2.37 -2.54
N HIS A 34 16.87 -2.97 -1.97
CA HIS A 34 16.73 -4.13 -1.08
C HIS A 34 16.16 -3.68 0.28
N GLN A 35 16.73 -2.64 0.88
CA GLN A 35 16.22 -2.06 2.13
C GLN A 35 14.79 -1.55 2.00
N LEU A 36 14.41 -1.03 0.82
CA LEU A 36 13.03 -0.66 0.52
C LEU A 36 12.11 -1.88 0.60
N LEU A 37 12.44 -2.98 -0.08
CA LEU A 37 11.63 -4.19 -0.04
C LEU A 37 11.59 -4.82 1.35
N ASP A 38 12.71 -4.86 2.07
CA ASP A 38 12.77 -5.38 3.43
C ASP A 38 11.89 -4.57 4.38
N TYR A 39 11.82 -3.24 4.19
CA TYR A 39 10.90 -2.39 4.95
C TYR A 39 9.44 -2.71 4.61
N VAL A 40 9.09 -2.78 3.33
CA VAL A 40 7.72 -3.09 2.87
C VAL A 40 7.29 -4.46 3.37
N GLN A 41 8.13 -5.49 3.19
CA GLN A 41 7.85 -6.85 3.61
C GLN A 41 7.63 -6.90 5.12
N ARG A 42 8.52 -6.31 5.93
CA ARG A 42 8.34 -6.28 7.39
C ARG A 42 7.03 -5.62 7.79
N LYS A 43 6.69 -4.47 7.18
CA LYS A 43 5.42 -3.78 7.48
C LYS A 43 4.20 -4.62 7.12
N LEU A 44 4.21 -5.28 5.96
CA LEU A 44 3.13 -6.20 5.57
C LEU A 44 3.04 -7.39 6.53
N MET A 45 4.16 -8.02 6.89
CA MET A 45 4.16 -9.16 7.81
C MET A 45 3.66 -8.77 9.20
N THR A 46 4.13 -7.65 9.76
CA THR A 46 3.61 -7.13 11.03
C THR A 46 2.11 -6.84 10.96
N THR A 47 1.62 -6.29 9.84
CA THR A 47 0.19 -6.06 9.63
C THR A 47 -0.59 -7.38 9.65
N LEU A 48 -0.09 -8.40 8.95
CA LEU A 48 -0.71 -9.74 8.93
C LEU A 48 -0.70 -10.41 10.29
N GLU A 49 0.39 -10.28 11.06
CA GLU A 49 0.50 -10.82 12.42
C GLU A 49 -0.52 -10.16 13.36
N GLN A 50 -0.64 -8.83 13.31
CA GLN A 50 -1.53 -8.07 14.19
C GLN A 50 -3.01 -8.28 13.86
N SER A 51 -3.35 -8.38 12.57
CA SER A 51 -4.75 -8.50 12.11
C SER A 51 -5.22 -9.94 11.93
N SER A 52 -4.28 -10.90 11.78
CA SER A 52 -4.54 -12.33 11.58
C SER A 52 -5.66 -12.61 10.55
N PRO A 53 -5.51 -12.17 9.28
CA PRO A 53 -6.54 -12.36 8.27
C PRO A 53 -6.70 -13.83 7.90
N THR A 54 -7.95 -14.25 7.70
CA THR A 54 -8.27 -15.65 7.37
C THR A 54 -8.47 -15.89 5.87
N GLU A 55 -8.78 -14.86 5.08
CA GLU A 55 -9.12 -15.06 3.66
C GLU A 55 -8.24 -14.28 2.68
N ARG A 56 -8.07 -12.97 2.87
CA ARG A 56 -7.48 -12.14 1.80
C ARG A 56 -6.65 -10.97 2.32
N LEU A 57 -5.49 -10.76 1.67
CA LEU A 57 -4.74 -9.51 1.69
C LEU A 57 -5.00 -8.77 0.37
N CYS A 58 -5.42 -7.51 0.44
CA CYS A 58 -5.63 -6.62 -0.69
C CYS A 58 -4.63 -5.47 -0.63
N LEU A 59 -3.85 -5.28 -1.68
CA LEU A 59 -2.84 -4.23 -1.77
C LEU A 59 -3.24 -3.23 -2.86
N PHE A 60 -3.31 -1.95 -2.51
CA PHE A 60 -3.73 -0.89 -3.42
C PHE A 60 -2.55 0.05 -3.68
N PHE A 61 -2.12 0.13 -4.93
CA PHE A 61 -1.07 1.05 -5.36
C PHE A 61 -1.70 2.25 -6.06
N ASP A 62 -1.10 3.43 -5.86
CA ASP A 62 -1.46 4.61 -6.63
C ASP A 62 -1.30 4.33 -8.12
N GLY A 63 -2.26 4.80 -8.90
CA GLY A 63 -2.24 4.82 -10.35
C GLY A 63 -1.98 6.20 -10.93
N PRO A 64 -1.95 6.34 -12.27
CA PRO A 64 -1.96 7.66 -12.89
C PRO A 64 -3.19 8.44 -12.40
N ALA A 65 -2.94 9.58 -11.77
CA ALA A 65 -3.98 10.42 -11.18
C ALA A 65 -4.84 11.09 -12.27
N PRO A 66 -6.14 11.33 -12.02
CA PRO A 66 -6.96 12.17 -12.87
C PRO A 66 -6.33 13.56 -13.08
N HIS A 67 -6.57 14.16 -14.25
CA HIS A 67 -5.90 15.39 -14.74
C HIS A 67 -5.77 16.53 -13.70
N ALA A 68 -6.74 16.70 -12.80
CA ALA A 68 -6.75 17.74 -11.77
C ALA A 68 -5.63 17.57 -10.71
N LYS A 69 -5.39 16.34 -10.24
CA LYS A 69 -4.29 16.03 -9.30
C LYS A 69 -2.94 15.90 -10.01
N MET A 70 -2.93 15.54 -11.30
CA MET A 70 -1.71 15.49 -12.11
C MET A 70 -0.99 16.85 -12.15
N ILE A 71 -1.71 17.97 -12.20
CA ILE A 71 -1.10 19.32 -12.17
C ILE A 71 -0.43 19.61 -10.82
N LEU A 72 -1.02 19.15 -9.71
CA LEU A 72 -0.46 19.30 -8.37
C LEU A 72 0.78 18.41 -8.17
N SER A 73 0.72 17.15 -8.61
CA SER A 73 1.87 16.24 -8.59
C SER A 73 2.98 16.69 -9.54
N ARG A 74 2.65 17.23 -10.72
CA ARG A 74 3.62 17.86 -11.62
C ARG A 74 4.24 19.11 -11.02
N LYS A 75 3.49 19.95 -10.28
CA LYS A 75 4.05 21.09 -9.53
C LYS A 75 4.99 20.63 -8.41
N LYS A 76 4.67 19.55 -7.69
CA LYS A 76 5.57 18.92 -6.70
C LYS A 76 6.82 18.35 -7.37
N ALA A 77 6.68 17.74 -8.55
CA ALA A 77 7.78 17.18 -9.32
C ALA A 77 8.70 18.23 -9.95
N ALA A 78 8.13 19.29 -10.53
CA ALA A 78 8.86 20.39 -11.13
C ALA A 78 9.70 21.20 -10.12
N ARG A 79 9.29 21.21 -8.84
CA ARG A 79 10.09 21.82 -7.76
C ARG A 79 11.34 21.02 -7.40
N ALA A 80 11.46 19.80 -7.88
CA ALA A 80 12.50 18.88 -7.46
C ALA A 80 13.39 18.41 -8.62
N ASN A 81 13.45 19.21 -9.68
CA ASN A 81 14.35 19.04 -10.81
C ASN A 81 15.84 19.06 -10.40
N ARG A 82 16.42 17.87 -10.27
CA ARG A 82 17.79 17.57 -10.69
C ARG A 82 17.80 16.22 -11.41
N PRO A 83 18.35 16.13 -12.63
CA PRO A 83 18.59 14.85 -13.27
C PRO A 83 19.89 14.30 -12.68
N ASP A 84 19.83 13.20 -11.95
CA ASP A 84 20.88 12.19 -11.94
C ASP A 84 20.42 10.98 -11.13
N PHE A 85 20.59 9.81 -11.74
CA PHE A 85 20.37 8.51 -11.11
C PHE A 85 21.52 8.26 -10.13
N ASP A 86 21.49 8.95 -8.99
CA ASP A 86 22.35 8.66 -7.85
C ASP A 86 21.55 7.88 -6.80
N VAL A 87 21.99 6.63 -6.57
CA VAL A 87 21.41 5.68 -5.62
C VAL A 87 21.49 6.21 -4.18
N GLY A 88 22.22 7.31 -3.92
CA GLY A 88 22.37 7.93 -2.61
C GLY A 88 21.13 8.64 -2.02
N ARG A 89 20.10 8.95 -2.81
CA ARG A 89 18.82 9.48 -2.30
C ARG A 89 17.68 9.04 -3.21
N LEU A 90 16.98 7.96 -2.83
CA LEU A 90 15.63 7.68 -3.33
C LEU A 90 14.76 8.93 -3.09
N SER A 91 14.70 9.82 -4.07
CA SER A 91 13.96 11.05 -3.92
C SER A 91 12.47 10.69 -3.91
N LYS A 92 11.69 11.35 -3.06
CA LYS A 92 10.22 11.18 -2.91
C LYS A 92 9.42 11.31 -4.23
N LEU A 93 10.09 11.63 -5.33
CA LEU A 93 9.57 11.81 -6.69
C LEU A 93 9.54 10.52 -7.51
N ASN A 94 10.31 9.50 -7.11
CA ASN A 94 10.44 8.25 -7.86
C ASN A 94 9.27 7.28 -7.63
N LEU A 95 8.32 7.61 -6.74
CA LEU A 95 6.99 6.98 -6.64
C LEU A 95 6.01 7.63 -7.63
N THR A 96 6.46 7.91 -8.84
CA THR A 96 5.57 8.27 -9.93
C THR A 96 5.00 6.99 -10.50
N THR A 97 3.68 7.00 -10.68
CA THR A 97 2.93 5.86 -11.20
C THR A 97 3.34 5.57 -12.64
N GLY A 98 3.60 4.30 -12.96
CA GLY A 98 4.20 3.87 -14.23
C GLY A 98 5.73 3.97 -14.32
N SER A 99 6.45 4.17 -13.21
CA SER A 99 7.92 4.06 -13.20
C SER A 99 8.37 2.59 -13.13
N GLU A 100 9.54 2.28 -13.71
CA GLU A 100 10.16 0.95 -13.64
C GLU A 100 10.34 0.48 -12.17
N LEU A 101 10.58 1.41 -11.25
CA LEU A 101 10.68 1.12 -9.83
C LEU A 101 9.33 0.64 -9.26
N MET A 102 8.21 1.27 -9.61
CA MET A 102 6.90 0.86 -9.14
C MET A 102 6.48 -0.50 -9.71
N GLU A 103 6.73 -0.75 -10.98
CA GLU A 103 6.50 -2.08 -11.58
C GLU A 103 7.33 -3.16 -10.91
N TRP A 104 8.62 -2.86 -10.66
CA TRP A 104 9.52 -3.76 -9.94
C TRP A 104 9.04 -4.03 -8.50
N ILE A 105 8.58 -3.01 -7.77
CA ILE A 105 8.01 -3.16 -6.42
C ILE A 105 6.77 -4.06 -6.47
N VAL A 106 5.81 -3.78 -7.36
CA VAL A 106 4.56 -4.55 -7.48
C VAL A 106 4.87 -6.03 -7.75
N ALA A 107 5.76 -6.32 -8.70
CA ALA A 107 6.16 -7.69 -9.02
C ALA A 107 6.81 -8.41 -7.82
N ARG A 108 7.62 -7.70 -7.03
CA ARG A 108 8.29 -8.26 -5.86
C ARG A 108 7.35 -8.51 -4.70
N VAL A 109 6.42 -7.58 -4.46
CA VAL A 109 5.40 -7.71 -3.41
C VAL A 109 4.43 -8.86 -3.73
N GLN A 110 4.07 -9.04 -5.01
CA GLN A 110 3.27 -10.20 -5.45
C GLN A 110 3.94 -11.55 -5.20
N ALA A 111 5.27 -11.57 -5.17
CA ALA A 111 6.06 -12.77 -4.92
C ALA A 111 6.37 -13.00 -3.42
N PHE A 112 5.91 -12.13 -2.52
CA PHE A 112 6.15 -12.32 -1.10
C PHE A 112 5.47 -13.59 -0.58
N PRO A 113 6.12 -14.36 0.31
CA PRO A 113 5.51 -15.51 0.92
C PRO A 113 4.39 -15.06 1.85
N LEU A 114 3.17 -15.54 1.57
CA LEU A 114 2.00 -15.28 2.40
C LEU A 114 1.68 -16.47 3.30
N PRO A 115 1.00 -16.24 4.44
CA PRO A 115 0.44 -17.32 5.25
C PRO A 115 -0.40 -18.28 4.40
N LYS A 116 -0.30 -19.58 4.71
CA LYS A 116 -1.00 -20.62 3.96
C LYS A 116 -2.51 -20.37 3.96
N GLY A 117 -3.13 -20.39 2.77
CA GLY A 117 -4.57 -20.19 2.60
C GLY A 117 -5.00 -18.73 2.45
N LEU A 118 -4.08 -17.77 2.62
CA LEU A 118 -4.36 -16.35 2.41
C LEU A 118 -4.27 -16.01 0.91
N ALA A 119 -5.36 -15.50 0.34
CA ALA A 119 -5.38 -15.02 -1.04
C ALA A 119 -4.80 -13.61 -1.15
N LEU A 120 -4.12 -13.32 -2.27
CA LEU A 120 -3.63 -11.98 -2.58
C LEU A 120 -4.47 -11.31 -3.67
N HIS A 121 -4.90 -10.08 -3.41
CA HIS A 121 -5.42 -9.17 -4.41
C HIS A 121 -4.48 -7.96 -4.53
N VAL A 122 -4.15 -7.57 -5.76
CA VAL A 122 -3.33 -6.37 -6.03
C VAL A 122 -4.08 -5.50 -7.02
N SER A 123 -4.38 -4.26 -6.61
CA SER A 123 -4.73 -3.19 -7.54
C SER A 123 -3.46 -2.47 -7.92
N SER A 124 -3.03 -2.69 -9.16
CA SER A 124 -1.71 -2.30 -9.65
C SER A 124 -1.60 -0.78 -9.88
N ALA A 125 -0.36 -0.29 -9.96
CA ALA A 125 -0.05 1.08 -10.37
C ALA A 125 -0.41 1.38 -11.83
N ALA A 126 -0.68 0.36 -12.65
CA ALA A 126 -1.17 0.52 -14.01
C ALA A 126 -2.67 0.89 -14.08
N GLU A 127 -3.44 0.57 -13.04
CA GLU A 127 -4.87 0.93 -12.97
C GLU A 127 -4.99 2.44 -12.66
N PRO A 128 -5.84 3.21 -13.36
CA PRO A 128 -6.02 4.63 -13.06
C PRO A 128 -6.58 4.89 -11.67
N GLY A 129 -6.22 6.04 -11.08
CA GLY A 129 -6.78 6.50 -9.80
C GLY A 129 -5.90 6.21 -8.58
N GLU A 130 -6.21 6.91 -7.49
CA GLU A 130 -5.47 6.84 -6.23
C GLU A 130 -5.80 5.56 -5.44
N ALA A 131 -4.85 5.08 -4.65
CA ALA A 131 -4.99 3.84 -3.88
C ALA A 131 -6.24 3.84 -3.00
N GLU A 132 -6.50 4.93 -2.27
CA GLU A 132 -7.70 5.09 -1.42
C GLU A 132 -9.01 4.96 -2.20
N LEU A 133 -9.10 5.65 -3.35
CA LEU A 133 -10.30 5.60 -4.20
C LEU A 133 -10.50 4.22 -4.81
N LYS A 134 -9.42 3.55 -5.20
CA LYS A 134 -9.45 2.16 -5.66
C LYS A 134 -9.91 1.21 -4.57
N LEU A 135 -9.43 1.41 -3.34
CA LEU A 135 -9.84 0.65 -2.16
C LEU A 135 -11.34 0.83 -1.89
N ILE A 136 -11.83 2.06 -1.82
CA ILE A 136 -13.26 2.35 -1.60
C ILE A 136 -14.11 1.76 -2.74
N ALA A 137 -13.70 1.94 -4.00
CA ALA A 137 -14.40 1.37 -5.14
C ALA A 137 -14.44 -0.17 -5.06
N TRP A 138 -13.34 -0.79 -4.62
CA TRP A 138 -13.27 -2.23 -4.41
C TRP A 138 -14.23 -2.68 -3.30
N LEU A 139 -14.29 -1.98 -2.16
CA LEU A 139 -15.22 -2.29 -1.07
C LEU A 139 -16.67 -2.20 -1.52
N VAL A 140 -17.05 -1.12 -2.22
CA VAL A 140 -18.41 -0.93 -2.75
C VAL A 140 -18.78 -2.06 -3.73
N ARG A 141 -17.87 -2.42 -4.64
CA ARG A 141 -18.07 -3.50 -5.61
C ARG A 141 -18.25 -4.86 -4.94
N HIS A 142 -17.56 -5.11 -3.82
CA HIS A 142 -17.59 -6.38 -3.12
C HIS A 142 -18.60 -6.44 -1.97
N ARG A 143 -19.27 -5.33 -1.63
CA ARG A 143 -20.22 -5.24 -0.51
C ARG A 143 -21.25 -6.37 -0.46
N ARG A 144 -21.81 -6.80 -1.59
CA ARG A 144 -22.80 -7.88 -1.62
C ARG A 144 -22.21 -9.24 -1.23
N ARG A 145 -20.97 -9.50 -1.62
CA ARG A 145 -20.26 -10.76 -1.38
C ARG A 145 -19.60 -10.78 -0.01
N ASP A 146 -18.96 -9.68 0.35
CA ASP A 146 -18.08 -9.55 1.50
C ASP A 146 -18.73 -8.74 2.65
N GLY A 147 -20.02 -8.41 2.56
CA GLY A 147 -20.71 -7.55 3.54
C GLY A 147 -20.88 -8.13 4.95
N HIS A 148 -20.62 -9.43 5.13
CA HIS A 148 -20.59 -10.09 6.44
C HIS A 148 -19.17 -10.19 7.02
N LYS A 149 -18.15 -9.80 6.26
CA LYS A 149 -16.74 -9.98 6.61
C LYS A 149 -16.24 -8.83 7.47
N ARG A 150 -15.32 -9.16 8.37
CA ARG A 150 -14.52 -8.20 9.11
C ARG A 150 -13.37 -7.75 8.22
N ILE A 151 -13.45 -6.51 7.77
CA ILE A 151 -12.44 -5.90 6.91
C ILE A 151 -11.63 -4.92 7.75
N VAL A 152 -10.31 -5.07 7.72
CA VAL A 152 -9.36 -4.11 8.31
C VAL A 152 -8.79 -3.28 7.17
N ILE A 153 -8.76 -1.97 7.34
CA ILE A 153 -8.11 -1.05 6.40
C ILE A 153 -6.86 -0.48 7.07
N VAL A 154 -5.75 -0.48 6.35
CA VAL A 154 -4.46 0.02 6.80
C VAL A 154 -4.02 1.13 5.85
N GLY A 155 -4.00 2.35 6.38
CA GLY A 155 -3.56 3.57 5.74
C GLY A 155 -3.18 4.59 6.82
N ASP A 156 -2.58 5.71 6.42
CA ASP A 156 -2.16 6.77 7.33
C ASP A 156 -2.46 8.12 6.67
N ASP A 157 -3.70 8.57 6.81
CA ASP A 157 -4.06 9.99 6.90
C ASP A 157 -5.56 10.13 7.19
N TYR A 158 -5.96 11.31 7.65
CA TYR A 158 -7.29 11.73 8.12
C TYR A 158 -8.46 11.58 7.12
N ASP A 159 -8.21 11.05 5.92
CA ASP A 159 -9.16 11.00 4.79
C ASP A 159 -9.79 9.60 4.57
N LEU A 160 -9.35 8.57 5.31
CA LEU A 160 -9.78 7.16 5.20
C LEU A 160 -10.87 6.77 6.21
#